data_AF-A0AAE3HCZ1-F1
#
_entry.id   AF-A0AAE3HCZ1-F1
#
_cell.length_a   1.000
_cell.length_b   1.000
_cell.length_c   1.000
_cell.angle_alpha   90.00
_cell.angle_beta   90.00
_cell.angle_gamma   90.00
#
_symmetry.space_group_name_H-M   'P 1'
#
loop_
_entity.id
_entity.type
_entity.pdbx_description
1 polymer ?
#
loop_
_entity_poly.entity_id
_entity_poly.type
_entity_poly.pdbx_seq_one_letter_code
_entity_poly.pdbx_strand_id
1 'polypeptide(L)' 'MAELEKEQQKAFVDEMMEANGLKGASKKRLIVFLAERYNWDKQKVQHRLRRATLAQRYAESH' A
#
# COMPACT_ATOMS: atom_id res chain seq x y z
N MET A 1 19.94 12.15 -7.17
CA MET A 1 19.45 10.78 -7.46
C MET A 1 18.66 10.19 -6.29
N ALA A 2 19.15 10.24 -5.04
CA ALA A 2 18.43 9.68 -3.88
C ALA A 2 17.12 10.40 -3.48
N GLU A 3 16.99 11.70 -3.74
CA GLU A 3 15.75 12.45 -3.43
C GLU A 3 14.60 12.09 -4.38
N LEU A 4 14.89 11.97 -5.69
CA LEU A 4 13.92 11.54 -6.70
C LEU A 4 13.34 10.16 -6.36
N GLU A 5 14.18 9.24 -5.87
CA GLU A 5 13.74 7.91 -5.46
C GLU A 5 12.80 7.96 -4.24
N LYS A 6 13.13 8.78 -3.22
CA LYS A 6 12.25 8.97 -2.06
C LYS A 6 10.92 9.62 -2.42
N GLU A 7 10.91 10.57 -3.34
CA GLU A 7 9.69 11.20 -3.83
C GLU A 7 8.81 10.21 -4.60
N GLN A 8 9.41 9.39 -5.45
CA GLN A 8 8.70 8.32 -6.18
C GLN A 8 8.12 7.26 -5.22
N GLN A 9 8.89 6.85 -4.21
CA GLN A 9 8.42 5.93 -3.17
C GLN A 9 7.27 6.52 -2.37
N LYS A 10 7.37 7.80 -1.99
CA LYS A 10 6.29 8.51 -1.30
C LYS A 10 5.03 8.62 -2.17
N ALA A 11 5.18 8.99 -3.44
CA ALA A 11 4.07 9.07 -4.39
C ALA A 11 3.39 7.71 -4.59
N PHE A 12 4.17 6.63 -4.71
CA PHE A 12 3.65 5.27 -4.77
C PHE A 12 2.82 4.92 -3.53
N VAL A 13 3.34 5.20 -2.33
CA VAL A 13 2.63 4.89 -1.08
C VAL A 13 1.35 5.71 -0.95
N ASP A 14 1.41 7.01 -1.26
CA ASP A 14 0.27 7.91 -1.18
C ASP A 14 -0.83 7.50 -2.21
N GLU A 15 -0.45 7.15 -3.44
CA GLU A 15 -1.38 6.61 -4.45
C GLU A 15 -2.06 5.32 -3.96
N MET A 16 -1.28 4.39 -3.41
CA MET A 16 -1.82 3.11 -2.92
C MET A 16 -2.75 3.29 -1.72
N MET A 17 -2.49 4.27 -0.85
CA MET A 17 -3.39 4.63 0.24
C MET A 17 -4.72 5.17 -0.29
N GLU A 18 -4.66 6.13 -1.22
CA GLU A 18 -5.84 6.77 -1.82
C GLU A 18 -6.69 5.77 -2.60
N ALA A 19 -6.08 4.98 -3.49
CA ALA A 19 -6.76 3.99 -4.33
C ALA A 19 -7.49 2.89 -3.53
N ASN A 20 -7.12 2.69 -2.26
CA ASN A 20 -7.74 1.69 -1.39
C ASN A 20 -8.57 2.32 -0.25
N GLY A 21 -8.68 3.66 -0.19
CA GLY A 21 -9.38 4.39 0.87
C GLY A 21 -8.76 4.20 2.25
N LEU A 22 -7.45 3.94 2.32
CA LEU A 22 -6.77 3.62 3.57
C LEU A 22 -6.30 4.89 4.28
N LYS A 23 -6.37 4.87 5.61
CA LYS A 23 -5.88 5.95 6.48
C LYS A 23 -5.02 5.38 7.60
N GLY A 24 -4.14 6.22 8.14
CA GLY A 24 -3.31 5.91 9.30
C GLY A 24 -1.94 5.31 9.00
N ALA A 25 -1.00 5.50 9.93
CA ALA A 25 0.40 5.11 9.78
C ALA A 25 0.62 3.60 9.64
N SER A 26 -0.24 2.78 10.26
CA SER A 26 -0.14 1.32 10.19
C SER A 26 -0.32 0.81 8.74
N LYS A 27 -1.28 1.38 8.00
CA LYS A 27 -1.50 1.02 6.59
C LYS A 27 -0.38 1.52 5.68
N LYS A 28 0.18 2.71 5.94
CA LYS A 28 1.38 3.18 5.23
C LYS A 28 2.56 2.22 5.40
N ARG A 29 2.83 1.79 6.65
CA ARG A 29 3.89 0.80 6.93
C ARG A 29 3.67 -0.53 6.21
N LEU A 30 2.43 -1.01 6.15
CA LEU A 30 2.10 -2.22 5.39
C LEU A 30 2.41 -2.04 3.89
N ILE A 31 2.04 -0.91 3.28
CA ILE A 31 2.31 -0.66 1.86
C ILE A 31 3.81 -0.62 1.58
N VAL A 32 4.58 0.09 2.41
CA VAL A 32 6.06 0.15 2.28
C VAL A 32 6.66 -1.26 2.37
N PHE A 33 6.27 -2.04 3.38
CA PHE A 33 6.74 -3.42 3.53
C PHE A 33 6.41 -4.30 2.30
N LEU A 34 5.20 -4.16 1.75
CA LEU A 34 4.81 -4.90 0.55
C LEU A 34 5.57 -4.40 -0.68
N ALA A 35 5.79 -3.09 -0.80
CA ALA A 35 6.54 -2.50 -1.90
C ALA A 35 7.98 -2.99 -1.90
N GLU A 36 8.68 -2.95 -0.76
CA GLU A 36 10.02 -3.53 -0.62
C GLU A 36 10.04 -5.02 -0.97
N ARG A 37 9.09 -5.80 -0.45
CA ARG A 37 9.00 -7.25 -0.70
C ARG A 37 8.77 -7.61 -2.17
N TYR A 38 8.08 -6.75 -2.92
CA TYR A 38 7.73 -6.97 -4.33
C TYR A 38 8.49 -6.07 -5.28
N ASN A 39 9.62 -5.49 -4.87
CA ASN A 39 10.45 -4.59 -5.69
C ASN A 39 9.63 -3.47 -6.35
N TRP A 40 8.73 -2.86 -5.57
CA TRP A 40 7.85 -1.76 -5.98
C TRP A 40 6.91 -2.10 -7.16
N ASP A 41 6.64 -3.39 -7.40
CA ASP A 41 5.65 -3.86 -8.37
C ASP A 41 4.22 -3.53 -7.90
N LYS A 42 3.66 -2.48 -8.50
CA LYS A 42 2.30 -1.99 -8.19
C LYS A 42 1.23 -3.07 -8.25
N GLN A 43 1.28 -3.96 -9.23
CA GLN A 43 0.24 -4.99 -9.40
C GLN A 43 0.30 -6.02 -8.27
N LYS A 44 1.51 -6.47 -7.90
CA LYS A 44 1.71 -7.41 -6.79
C LYS A 44 1.35 -6.78 -5.44
N VAL A 45 1.75 -5.54 -5.22
CA VAL A 45 1.41 -4.80 -3.99
C VAL A 45 -0.11 -4.63 -3.89
N GLN A 46 -0.79 -4.19 -4.97
CA GLN A 46 -2.25 -4.03 -4.98
C GLN A 46 -2.98 -5.36 -4.74
N HIS A 47 -2.54 -6.44 -5.39
CA HIS A 47 -3.12 -7.77 -5.18
C HIS A 47 -3.01 -8.19 -3.71
N ARG A 48 -1.83 -8.03 -3.10
CA ARG A 48 -1.62 -8.44 -1.71
C ARG A 48 -2.35 -7.53 -0.72
N LEU A 49 -2.37 -6.23 -0.97
CA LEU A 49 -3.07 -5.24 -0.16
C LEU A 49 -4.58 -5.50 -0.14
N ARG A 50 -5.19 -5.72 -1.31
CA ARG A 50 -6.62 -6.11 -1.40
C ARG A 50 -6.94 -7.35 -0.59
N ARG A 51 -6.09 -8.38 -0.63
CA ARG A 51 -6.30 -9.60 0.18
C ARG A 51 -6.17 -9.36 1.68
N ALA A 52 -5.22 -8.52 2.08
CA ALA A 52 -5.02 -8.17 3.49
C ALA A 52 -6.20 -7.34 4.06
N THR A 53 -6.82 -6.50 3.24
CA THR A 53 -7.95 -5.65 3.64
C THR A 53 -9.31 -6.30 3.43
N LEU A 54 -9.40 -7.35 2.60
CA LEU A 54 -10.64 -8.11 2.37
C LEU A 54 -11.20 -8.69 3.68
N ALA A 55 -10.34 -9.22 4.54
CA ALA A 55 -10.75 -9.77 5.84
C ALA A 55 -11.36 -8.70 6.78
N GLN A 56 -10.86 -7.45 6.70
CA GLN A 56 -11.42 -6.34 7.49
C GLN A 56 -12.75 -5.86 6.92
N ARG A 57 -12.86 -5.77 5.58
CA ARG A 57 -14.13 -5.38 4.92
C ARG A 57 -15.25 -6.38 5.16
N TYR A 58 -14.94 -7.67 5.22
CA TYR A 58 -15.93 -8.70 5.51
C TYR A 58 -16.47 -8.60 6.94
N ALA A 59 -15.63 -8.22 7.91
CA ALA A 59 -16.03 -8.01 9.30
C ALA A 59 -16.76 -6.68 9.54
N GLU A 60 -16.61 -5.67 8.67
CA GLU A 60 -17.38 -4.42 8.72
C GLU A 60 -18.72 -4.52 7.96
N SER A 61 -18.90 -5.55 7.11
CA SER A 61 -20.10 -5.73 6.28
C SER A 61 -21.10 -6.75 6.85
N HIS A 62 -20.79 -7.39 7.98
CA HIS A 62 -21.62 -8.40 8.67
C HIS A 62 -21.70 -8.09 10.16
#